data_AF-A0A149U4N8-F1
#
_entry.id   AF-A0A149U4N8-F1
#
_cell.length_a   1.000
_cell.length_b   1.000
_cell.length_c   1.000
_cell.angle_alpha   90.00
_cell.angle_beta   90.00
_cell.angle_gamma   90.00
#
_symmetry.space_group_name_H-M   'P 1'
#
loop_
_entity.id
_entity.type
_entity.pdbx_description
1 polymer ?
#
loop_
_entity_poly.entity_id
_entity_poly.type
_entity_poly.pdbx_seq_one_letter_code
_entity_poly.pdbx_strand_id
1 'polypeptide(L)'
;MSETLDRPVDTAVGGIAADRLRSIIERVERLEAERKALTGDIGDIFAEAKSAGFDVKVIRQLLRLRRREPAEVEAEETLLAIYRRALGL
;
A
#
# COMPACT_ATOMS: atom_id res chain seq x y z
N MET A 1 20.54 -34.17 49.83
CA MET A 1 20.63 -34.41 48.38
C MET A 1 19.62 -33.49 47.73
N SER A 2 20.10 -32.37 47.18
CA SER A 2 19.31 -31.40 46.43
C SER A 2 18.91 -32.00 45.10
N GLU A 3 17.64 -31.92 44.76
CA GLU A 3 17.19 -32.06 43.38
C GLU A 3 16.09 -31.02 43.15
N THR A 4 16.53 -29.77 43.02
CA THR A 4 15.71 -28.68 42.53
C THR A 4 15.58 -28.89 41.03
N LEU A 5 14.50 -29.55 40.60
CA LEU A 5 14.16 -29.69 39.19
C LEU A 5 13.96 -28.31 38.58
N ASP A 6 14.92 -27.94 37.73
CA ASP A 6 14.86 -26.84 36.79
C ASP A 6 13.65 -27.04 35.87
N ARG A 7 12.54 -26.36 36.15
CA ARG A 7 11.45 -26.26 35.19
C ARG A 7 11.92 -25.30 34.10
N PRO A 8 11.93 -25.70 32.81
CA PRO A 8 12.10 -24.73 31.75
C PRO A 8 11.01 -23.68 31.94
N VAL A 9 11.42 -22.42 32.08
CA VAL A 9 10.49 -21.29 32.10
C VAL A 9 9.83 -21.29 30.74
N ASP A 10 8.64 -21.88 30.66
CA ASP A 10 7.77 -21.76 29.51
C ASP A 10 7.55 -20.26 29.30
N THR A 11 8.22 -19.68 28.31
CA THR A 11 8.04 -18.30 27.82
C THR A 11 6.64 -18.07 27.22
N ALA A 12 5.70 -19.00 27.47
CA ALA A 12 4.31 -18.95 27.09
C ALA A 12 3.48 -18.20 28.15
N VAL A 13 3.39 -16.89 28.03
CA VAL A 13 2.32 -16.13 28.70
C VAL A 13 1.00 -16.51 28.01
N GLY A 14 0.15 -17.29 28.67
CA GLY A 14 -1.19 -17.63 28.19
C GLY A 14 -1.27 -18.56 26.97
N GLY A 15 -0.25 -19.40 26.72
CA GLY A 15 -0.21 -20.31 25.56
C GLY A 15 0.20 -19.64 24.25
N ILE A 16 0.64 -18.39 24.28
CA ILE A 16 1.17 -17.67 23.13
C ILE A 16 2.67 -17.94 23.04
N ALA A 17 3.13 -18.47 21.88
CA ALA A 17 4.55 -18.60 21.59
C ALA A 17 5.16 -17.20 21.36
N ALA A 18 5.76 -16.61 22.41
CA ALA A 18 6.27 -15.24 22.40
C ALA A 18 7.28 -14.98 21.26
N ASP A 19 8.13 -15.95 20.94
CA ASP A 19 9.12 -15.84 19.85
C ASP A 19 8.46 -15.76 18.47
N ARG A 20 7.37 -16.51 18.26
CA ARG A 20 6.59 -16.45 17.02
C ARG A 20 5.91 -15.09 16.87
N LEU A 21 5.35 -14.56 17.96
CA LEU A 21 4.74 -13.23 17.96
C LEU A 21 5.78 -12.14 17.67
N ARG A 22 6.95 -12.20 18.32
CA ARG A 22 8.07 -11.28 18.08
C ARG A 22 8.50 -11.30 16.60
N SER A 23 8.70 -12.49 16.04
CA SER A 23 9.07 -12.63 14.62
C SER A 23 8.02 -12.03 13.66
N ILE A 24 6.73 -12.16 13.96
CA ILE A 24 5.66 -11.55 13.15
C ILE A 24 5.73 -10.03 13.23
N ILE A 25 5.88 -9.46 14.44
CA ILE A 25 5.96 -8.02 14.66
C ILE A 25 7.15 -7.43 13.91
N GLU A 26 8.35 -7.98 14.09
CA GLU A 26 9.58 -7.48 13.45
C GLU A 26 9.46 -7.49 11.92
N ARG A 27 8.86 -8.54 11.36
CA ARG A 27 8.62 -8.63 9.90
C ARG A 27 7.65 -7.57 9.42
N VAL A 28 6.59 -7.29 10.18
CA VAL A 28 5.61 -6.25 9.84
C VAL A 28 6.25 -4.86 9.95
N GLU A 29 6.96 -4.55 11.03
CA GLU A 29 7.62 -3.25 11.24
C GLU A 29 8.61 -2.93 10.12
N ARG A 30 9.39 -3.93 9.67
CA ARG A 30 10.28 -3.76 8.51
C ARG A 30 9.50 -3.40 7.24
N LEU A 31 8.41 -4.11 6.95
CA LEU A 31 7.56 -3.82 5.79
C LEU A 31 6.87 -2.44 5.92
N GLU A 32 6.55 -2.00 7.14
CA GLU A 32 6.01 -0.66 7.37
C GLU A 32 7.04 0.43 7.09
N ALA A 33 8.29 0.22 7.50
CA ALA A 33 9.39 1.13 7.22
C ALA A 33 9.66 1.22 5.70
N GLU A 34 9.72 0.09 5.01
CA GLU A 34 9.86 0.03 3.54
C GLU A 34 8.69 0.75 2.85
N ARG A 35 7.44 0.48 3.26
CA ARG A 35 6.26 1.16 2.72
C ARG A 35 6.32 2.67 2.94
N LYS A 36 6.78 3.12 4.09
CA LYS A 36 6.93 4.55 4.41
C LYS A 36 7.98 5.20 3.50
N ALA A 37 9.13 4.57 3.31
CA ALA A 37 10.17 5.05 2.41
C ALA A 37 9.64 5.18 0.97
N LEU A 38 9.02 4.11 0.44
CA LEU A 38 8.41 4.11 -0.90
C LEU A 38 7.34 5.18 -1.07
N THR A 39 6.54 5.43 -0.03
CA THR A 39 5.52 6.50 -0.06
C THR A 39 6.18 7.88 -0.11
N GLY A 40 7.31 8.06 0.58
CA GLY A 40 8.13 9.27 0.49
C GLY A 40 8.64 9.50 -0.93
N ASP A 41 9.28 8.48 -1.52
CA ASP A 41 9.82 8.54 -2.88
C ASP A 41 8.73 8.89 -3.92
N ILE A 42 7.54 8.27 -3.81
CA ILE A 42 6.39 8.58 -4.65
C ILE A 42 5.94 10.04 -4.46
N GLY A 43 5.99 10.54 -3.23
CA GLY A 43 5.69 11.94 -2.89
C GLY A 43 6.63 12.91 -3.57
N ASP A 44 7.93 12.63 -3.55
CA ASP A 44 8.97 13.45 -4.16
C ASP A 44 8.81 13.50 -5.69
N ILE A 45 8.47 12.37 -6.34
CA ILE A 45 8.15 12.34 -7.78
C ILE A 45 6.93 13.21 -8.10
N PHE A 46 5.89 13.20 -7.27
CA PHE A 46 4.74 14.09 -7.47
C PHE A 46 5.09 15.56 -7.24
N ALA A 47 6.01 15.86 -6.32
CA ALA A 47 6.50 17.22 -6.10
C ALA A 47 7.35 17.73 -7.27
N GLU A 48 8.18 16.87 -7.85
CA GLU A 48 8.92 17.13 -9.07
C GLU A 48 7.97 17.41 -10.24
N ALA A 49 6.97 16.54 -10.45
CA ALA A 49 5.97 16.73 -11.51
C ALA A 49 5.22 18.06 -11.36
N LYS A 50 4.87 18.44 -10.12
CA LYS A 50 4.26 19.75 -9.84
C LYS A 50 5.19 20.91 -10.20
N SER A 51 6.47 20.79 -9.85
CA SER A 51 7.49 21.82 -10.13
C SER A 51 7.77 21.96 -11.62
N ALA A 52 7.65 20.85 -12.37
CA ALA A 52 7.71 20.84 -13.83
C ALA A 52 6.43 21.37 -14.52
N GLY A 53 5.40 21.75 -13.75
CA GLY A 53 4.17 22.36 -14.27
C GLY A 53 3.03 21.39 -14.56
N PHE A 54 3.13 20.12 -14.17
CA PHE A 54 2.04 19.15 -14.37
C PHE A 54 0.99 19.21 -13.25
N ASP A 55 -0.27 18.97 -13.60
CA ASP A 55 -1.35 18.79 -12.63
C ASP A 55 -1.29 17.38 -12.01
N VAL A 56 -0.91 17.32 -10.73
CA VAL A 56 -0.77 16.07 -9.98
C VAL A 56 -2.11 15.29 -9.86
N LYS A 57 -3.26 15.97 -9.83
CA LYS A 57 -4.57 15.30 -9.80
C LYS A 57 -4.83 14.57 -11.12
N VAL A 58 -4.49 15.19 -12.24
CA VAL A 58 -4.61 14.57 -13.58
C VAL A 58 -3.65 13.38 -13.71
N ILE A 59 -2.40 13.49 -13.24
CA ILE A 59 -1.46 12.36 -13.22
C ILE A 59 -2.03 11.19 -12.40
N ARG A 60 -2.61 11.45 -11.22
CA ARG A 60 -3.24 10.40 -10.40
C ARG A 60 -4.42 9.74 -11.10
N GLN A 61 -5.22 10.50 -11.86
CA GLN A 61 -6.28 9.93 -12.69
C GLN A 61 -5.69 9.03 -13.78
N LEU A 62 -4.65 9.49 -14.48
CA LEU A 62 -3.96 8.69 -15.50
C LEU A 62 -3.40 7.38 -14.95
N LEU A 63 -2.78 7.42 -13.76
CA LEU A 63 -2.28 6.20 -13.09
C LEU A 63 -3.40 5.22 -12.75
N ARG A 64 -4.62 5.69 -12.44
CA ARG A 64 -5.79 4.82 -12.22
C ARG A 64 -6.27 4.21 -13.53
N LEU A 65 -6.37 5.01 -14.59
CA LEU A 65 -6.76 4.52 -15.92
C LEU A 65 -5.78 3.45 -16.42
N ARG A 66 -4.46 3.67 -16.26
CA ARG A 66 -3.42 2.72 -16.67
C ARG A 66 -3.44 1.37 -15.95
N ARG A 67 -4.18 1.24 -14.85
CA ARG A 67 -4.34 -0.03 -14.10
C ARG A 67 -5.52 -0.85 -14.58
N ARG A 68 -6.37 -0.31 -15.47
CA ARG A 68 -7.55 -0.96 -16.00
C ARG A 68 -7.25 -1.63 -17.34
N GLU A 69 -8.14 -2.51 -17.76
CA GLU A 69 -8.05 -3.14 -19.07
C GLU A 69 -8.31 -2.09 -20.19
N PRO A 70 -7.48 -2.02 -21.25
CA PRO A 70 -7.58 -0.97 -22.26
C PRO A 70 -8.94 -0.90 -22.97
N ALA A 71 -9.55 -2.04 -23.31
CA ALA A 71 -10.83 -2.06 -24.01
C ALA A 71 -11.99 -1.59 -23.11
N GLU A 72 -11.96 -1.92 -21.82
CA GLU A 72 -12.90 -1.38 -20.82
C GLU A 72 -12.82 0.15 -20.72
N VAL A 73 -11.60 0.70 -20.73
CA VAL A 73 -11.38 2.16 -20.68
C VAL A 73 -11.93 2.81 -21.93
N GLU A 74 -11.61 2.27 -23.11
CA GLU A 74 -12.09 2.80 -24.40
C GLU A 74 -13.62 2.77 -24.51
N ALA A 75 -14.26 1.68 -24.08
CA ALA A 75 -15.70 1.54 -24.08
C ALA A 75 -16.37 2.59 -23.16
N GLU A 76 -15.83 2.80 -21.96
CA GLU A 76 -16.34 3.81 -21.03
C GLU A 76 -16.15 5.23 -21.56
N GLU A 77 -14.98 5.54 -22.13
CA GLU A 77 -14.70 6.85 -22.72
C GLU A 77 -15.65 7.16 -23.89
N THR A 78 -15.95 6.16 -24.72
CA THR A 78 -16.92 6.28 -25.82
C THR A 78 -18.32 6.60 -25.29
N LEU A 79 -18.79 5.85 -24.28
CA LEU A 79 -20.10 6.09 -23.66
C LEU A 79 -20.17 7.46 -22.99
N LEU A 80 -19.12 7.85 -22.28
CA LEU A 80 -19.02 9.15 -21.62
C LEU A 80 -19.09 10.29 -22.64
N ALA A 81 -18.41 10.16 -23.79
CA ALA A 81 -18.47 11.14 -24.87
C ALA A 81 -19.90 11.28 -25.44
N ILE A 82 -20.60 10.16 -25.65
CA ILE A 82 -22.00 10.16 -26.09
C ILE A 82 -22.89 10.90 -25.08
N TYR A 83 -22.74 10.58 -23.80
CA TYR A 83 -23.56 11.19 -22.75
C TYR A 83 -23.28 12.69 -22.57
N ARG A 84 -22.00 13.11 -22.64
CA ARG A 84 -21.65 14.55 -22.62
C ARG A 84 -22.30 15.30 -23.76
N ARG A 85 -22.21 14.76 -24.98
CA ARG A 85 -22.87 15.35 -26.15
C ARG A 85 -24.39 15.44 -25.97
N ALA A 86 -25.02 14.41 -25.44
CA ALA A 86 -26.46 14.41 -25.17
C ALA A 86 -26.88 15.47 -24.14
N LEU A 87 -25.99 15.79 -23.18
CA LEU A 87 -26.19 16.82 -22.16
C LEU A 87 -25.70 18.22 -22.57
N GLY A 88 -25.06 18.38 -23.72
CA GLY A 88 -24.47 19.64 -24.16
C GLY A 88 -23.22 20.07 -23.38
N LEU A 89 -22.48 19.10 -22.82
CA LEU A 89 -21.20 19.29 -22.11
C LEU A 89 -19.99 19.16 -23.04
#